data_AF-A0A7J4V7B1-F1
#
_entry.id   AF-A0A7J4V7B1-F1
#
_cell.length_a   1.000
_cell.length_b   1.000
_cell.length_c   1.000
_cell.angle_alpha   90.00
_cell.angle_beta   90.00
_cell.angle_gamma   90.00
#
_symmetry.space_group_name_H-M   'P 1'
#
loop_
_entity.id
_entity.type
_entity.pdbx_description
1 polymer ?
#
loop_
_entity_poly.entity_id
_entity_poly.type
_entity_poly.pdbx_seq_one_letter_code
_entity_poly.pdbx_strand_id
1 'polypeptide(L)' 'MIKLSSIVLAKNEEANIRRCIESQLGIIDDINILIDASTTDSTEDIVRE' A
#
# COMPACT_ATOMS: atom_id res chain seq x y z
N MET A 1 20.24 13.44 -3.73
CA MET A 1 19.14 12.69 -4.37
C MET A 1 17.85 13.12 -3.69
N ILE A 2 16.78 13.36 -4.43
CA ILE A 2 15.48 13.77 -3.86
C ILE A 2 14.85 12.52 -3.25
N LYS A 3 14.29 12.62 -2.04
CA LYS A 3 13.51 11.55 -1.43
C LYS A 3 12.08 11.56 -1.95
N LEU A 4 11.55 10.40 -2.31
CA LEU A 4 10.18 10.23 -2.78
C LEU A 4 9.36 9.48 -1.74
N SER A 5 8.23 10.06 -1.38
CA SER A 5 7.22 9.41 -0.55
C SER A 5 5.97 9.13 -1.39
N SER A 6 5.39 7.95 -1.21
CA SER A 6 4.09 7.57 -1.76
C SER A 6 3.08 7.46 -0.64
N ILE A 7 1.87 7.96 -0.90
CA ILE A 7 0.73 7.83 0.00
C ILE A 7 -0.37 7.11 -0.77
N VAL A 8 -0.75 5.93 -0.29
CA VAL A 8 -1.79 5.08 -0.90
C VAL A 8 -2.98 5.03 0.04
N LEU A 9 -4.16 5.39 -0.46
CA LEU A 9 -5.43 5.17 0.24
C LEU A 9 -6.03 3.85 -0.27
N ALA A 10 -6.30 2.91 0.62
CA ALA A 10 -6.78 1.57 0.26
C ALA A 10 -8.10 1.25 0.96
N LYS A 11 -9.03 0.64 0.22
CA LYS A 11 -10.27 0.06 0.75
C LYS A 11 -10.64 -1.15 -0.10
N ASN A 12 -10.69 -2.32 0.51
CA ASN A 12 -11.04 -3.58 -0.16
C ASN A 12 -10.22 -3.87 -1.43
N GLU A 13 -8.89 -3.85 -1.29
CA GLU A 13 -7.90 -4.02 -2.36
C GLU A 13 -7.14 -5.36 -2.26
N GLU A 14 -7.71 -6.42 -1.68
CA GLU A 14 -6.99 -7.69 -1.49
C GLU A 14 -6.39 -8.25 -2.79
N ALA A 15 -7.04 -8.00 -3.93
CA ALA A 15 -6.58 -8.44 -5.25
C ALA A 15 -5.44 -7.58 -5.85
N ASN A 16 -5.20 -6.37 -5.33
CA ASN A 16 -4.30 -5.39 -5.96
C ASN A 16 -3.21 -4.83 -5.04
N ILE A 17 -3.44 -4.78 -3.73
CA ILE A 17 -2.57 -4.01 -2.83
C ILE A 17 -1.13 -4.53 -2.84
N ARG A 18 -0.93 -5.85 -2.96
CA ARG A 18 0.40 -6.46 -3.10
C ARG A 18 1.13 -5.96 -4.35
N ARG A 19 0.53 -6.10 -5.54
CA ARG A 19 1.17 -5.64 -6.79
C ARG A 19 1.41 -4.12 -6.79
N CYS A 20 0.53 -3.36 -6.12
CA CYS A 20 0.68 -1.92 -5.98
C CYS A 20 1.94 -1.58 -5.17
N ILE A 21 2.15 -2.21 -4.02
CA ILE A 21 3.36 -2.02 -3.20
C ILE A 21 4.60 -2.45 -3.98
N GLU A 22 4.58 -3.66 -4.56
CA GLU A 22 5.72 -4.24 -5.29
C GLU A 22 6.17 -3.35 -6.46
N SER A 23 5.22 -2.75 -7.20
CA SER A 23 5.54 -1.86 -8.32
C SER A 23 6.26 -0.56 -7.95
N GLN A 24 6.22 -0.17 -6.66
CA GLN A 24 6.86 1.05 -6.15
C GLN A 24 8.26 0.78 -5.60
N LEU A 25 8.58 -0.48 -5.32
CA LEU A 25 9.88 -0.89 -4.76
C LEU A 25 11.00 -0.53 -5.73
N GLY A 26 12.07 0.05 -5.19
CA GLY A 26 13.25 0.48 -5.95
C GLY A 26 13.18 1.89 -6.53
N ILE A 27 12.04 2.59 -6.39
CA ILE A 27 11.87 4.00 -6.79
C ILE A 27 11.48 4.86 -5.61
N ILE A 28 10.55 4.39 -4.78
CA ILE A 28 10.00 5.14 -3.64
C ILE A 28 10.77 4.79 -2.37
N ASP A 29 11.17 5.82 -1.61
CA ASP A 29 11.91 5.66 -0.35
C ASP A 29 10.98 5.34 0.83
N ASP A 30 9.75 5.85 0.79
CA ASP A 30 8.78 5.74 1.89
C ASP A 30 7.36 5.54 1.35
N ILE A 31 6.76 4.38 1.62
CA ILE A 31 5.41 4.01 1.16
C ILE A 31 4.48 3.99 2.37
N ASN A 32 3.59 4.97 2.45
CA ASN A 32 2.61 5.09 3.53
C ASN A 32 1.23 4.62 3.02
N ILE A 33 0.67 3.60 3.66
CA ILE A 33 -0.61 3.02 3.26
C ILE A 33 -1.64 3.34 4.35
N LEU A 34 -2.67 4.08 3.96
CA LEU A 34 -3.80 4.46 4.80
C LEU A 34 -4.96 3.55 4.43
N ILE A 35 -5.29 2.63 5.34
CA ILE A 35 -6.38 1.68 5.16
C ILE A 35 -7.65 2.31 5.71
N ASP A 36 -8.69 2.35 4.87
CA ASP A 36 -10.02 2.78 5.28
C ASP A 36 -10.57 1.81 6.34
N ALA A 37 -11.07 2.36 7.46
CA ALA A 37 -11.57 1.57 8.59
C ALA A 37 -12.79 0.69 8.25
N SER A 38 -13.47 0.94 7.12
CA SER A 38 -14.56 0.11 6.60
C SER A 38 -14.10 -1.00 5.65
N THR A 39 -12.79 -1.28 5.59
CA THR A 39 -12.25 -2.44 4.88
C THR A 39 -12.72 -3.73 5.55
N THR A 40 -13.17 -4.69 4.74
CA THR A 40 -13.77 -5.96 5.20
C THR A 40 -13.11 -7.18 4.59
N ASP A 41 -12.08 -6.98 3.77
CA ASP A 41 -11.35 -8.04 3.08
C ASP A 41 -9.92 -8.18 3.65
N SER A 42 -9.08 -8.97 2.97
CA SER A 42 -7.73 -9.27 3.46
C SER A 42 -6.69 -8.16 3.23
N THR A 43 -7.10 -6.95 2.82
CA THR A 43 -6.16 -5.85 2.49
C THR A 43 -5.23 -5.52 3.64
N GLU A 44 -5.75 -5.42 4.87
CA GLU A 44 -4.94 -5.08 6.04
C GLU A 44 -3.92 -6.16 6.38
N ASP A 45 -4.31 -7.43 6.27
CA ASP A 45 -3.40 -8.54 6.48
C ASP A 45 -2.26 -8.53 5.45
N ILE A 46 -2.59 -8.31 4.17
CA ILE A 46 -1.59 -8.24 3.08
C ILE A 46 -0.60 -7.07 3.28
N VAL A 47 -1.04 -5.95 3.85
CA VAL A 47 -0.18 -4.79 4.12
C VAL A 47 0.76 -5.02 5.32
N ARG A 48 0.38 -5.89 6.26
CA ARG A 48 1.12 -6.11 7.52
C ARG A 48 2.12 -7.27 7.46
N GLU A 49 2.06 -8.12 6.45
CA GLU A 49 3.04 -9.19 6.16
C GLU A 49 4.44 -8.64 5.83
#